data_AF-A0A4U9WK48-F1
#
_entry.id   AF-A0A4U9WK48-F1
#
_cell.length_a   1.000
_cell.length_b   1.000
_cell.length_c   1.000
_cell.angle_alpha   90.00
_cell.angle_beta   90.00
_cell.angle_gamma   90.00
#
_symmetry.space_group_name_H-M   'P 1'
#
loop_
_entity.id
_entity.type
_entity.pdbx_description
1 polymer ?
#
loop_
_entity_poly.entity_id
_entity_poly.type
_entity_poly.pdbx_seq_one_letter_code
_entity_poly.pdbx_strand_id
1 'polypeptide(L)'
;MANDAERMVAEAVLLSQRVPGLVVKIPTTAEGLAAIKKLKSMSIPTLGTAVYGAGQGLLAALAGAEYVAPYVNRLDAQGGDGVEMVHELQQLLSLHAPHAKVLAASFKTPRQALGVSVGGLSVDHFTGGRGRTVYFYPGGSGGGREV
;
A
#
# COMPACT_ATOMS: atom_id res chain seq x y z
N MET A 1 13.57 -4.90 -5.43
CA MET A 1 13.53 -5.16 -3.97
C MET A 1 14.36 -6.38 -3.69
N ALA A 2 15.06 -6.36 -2.56
CA ALA A 2 15.52 -7.61 -2.00
C ALA A 2 14.35 -8.57 -1.80
N ASN A 3 14.59 -9.85 -2.00
CA ASN A 3 13.56 -10.88 -1.80
C ASN A 3 13.54 -11.39 -0.35
N ASP A 4 14.28 -10.74 0.55
CA ASP A 4 14.40 -11.09 1.96
C ASP A 4 14.03 -9.89 2.86
N ALA A 5 13.39 -10.18 3.99
CA ALA A 5 12.90 -9.17 4.91
C ALA A 5 14.01 -8.28 5.49
N GLU A 6 15.19 -8.83 5.76
CA GLU A 6 16.28 -8.08 6.41
C GLU A 6 16.79 -6.94 5.54
N ARG A 7 16.99 -7.19 4.25
CA ARG A 7 17.40 -6.14 3.31
C ARG A 7 16.31 -5.09 3.11
N MET A 8 15.03 -5.48 3.05
CA MET A 8 13.92 -4.51 2.99
C MET A 8 13.94 -3.59 4.21
N VAL A 9 14.18 -4.14 5.41
CA VAL A 9 14.28 -3.35 6.65
C VAL A 9 15.50 -2.44 6.62
N ALA A 10 16.67 -2.93 6.22
CA ALA A 10 17.90 -2.14 6.15
C ALA A 10 17.76 -0.95 5.19
N GLU A 11 17.20 -1.17 3.99
CA GLU A 11 16.92 -0.10 3.03
C GLU A 11 15.93 0.93 3.60
N ALA A 12 14.84 0.46 4.20
CA ALA A 12 13.81 1.32 4.80
C ALA A 12 14.36 2.20 5.93
N VAL A 13 15.23 1.66 6.79
CA VAL A 13 15.87 2.41 7.88
C VAL A 13 16.78 3.51 7.32
N LEU A 14 17.64 3.18 6.34
CA LEU A 14 18.53 4.15 5.71
C LEU A 14 17.75 5.30 5.05
N LEU A 15 16.63 4.99 4.39
CA LEU A 15 15.79 5.98 3.72
C LEU A 15 15.05 6.86 4.73
N SER A 16 14.53 6.28 5.80
CA SER A 16 13.81 7.02 6.85
C SER A 16 14.71 8.01 7.60
N GLN A 17 16.01 7.71 7.72
CA GLN A 17 16.99 8.65 8.30
C GLN A 17 17.28 9.85 7.40
N ARG A 18 17.18 9.67 6.07
CA ARG A 18 17.47 10.72 5.08
C ARG A 18 16.27 11.62 4.80
N VAL A 19 15.06 11.06 4.90
CA VAL A 19 13.82 11.76 4.55
C VAL A 19 12.82 11.62 5.72
N PRO A 20 12.78 12.60 6.64
CA PRO A 20 11.85 12.55 7.78
C PRO A 20 10.38 12.54 7.33
N GLY A 21 9.60 11.58 7.81
CA GLY A 21 8.17 11.45 7.43
C GLY A 21 7.92 10.58 6.20
N LEU A 22 8.95 9.88 5.71
CA LEU A 22 8.83 8.94 4.60
C LEU A 22 7.97 7.72 4.94
N VAL A 23 6.99 7.40 4.10
CA VAL A 23 6.29 6.11 4.14
C VAL A 23 6.94 5.14 3.14
N VAL A 24 7.42 4.01 3.64
CA VAL A 24 8.13 3.03 2.82
C VAL A 24 7.16 2.01 2.23
N LYS A 25 7.14 1.88 0.90
CA LYS A 25 6.33 0.85 0.22
C LYS A 25 7.01 -0.51 0.31
N ILE A 26 6.27 -1.51 0.77
CA ILE A 26 6.72 -2.90 0.91
C ILE A 26 5.72 -3.81 0.19
N PRO A 27 6.14 -4.72 -0.71
CA PRO A 27 5.22 -5.64 -1.38
C PRO A 27 4.60 -6.58 -0.34
N THR A 28 3.33 -6.91 -0.52
CA THR A 28 2.61 -7.75 0.44
C THR A 28 2.87 -9.24 0.17
N THR A 29 4.12 -9.65 0.38
CA THR A 29 4.59 -11.05 0.34
C THR A 29 4.92 -11.54 1.75
N ALA A 30 5.21 -12.83 1.96
CA ALA A 30 5.58 -13.34 3.28
C ALA A 30 6.76 -12.57 3.90
N GLU A 31 7.83 -12.37 3.13
CA GLU A 31 8.99 -11.57 3.55
C GLU A 31 8.64 -10.09 3.75
N GLY A 32 7.77 -9.54 2.90
CA GLY A 32 7.29 -8.17 3.07
C GLY A 32 6.49 -7.96 4.34
N LEU A 33 5.63 -8.92 4.72
CA LEU A 33 4.89 -8.89 5.99
C LEU A 33 5.84 -8.96 7.19
N ALA A 34 6.87 -9.79 7.12
CA ALA A 34 7.91 -9.86 8.14
C ALA A 34 8.69 -8.52 8.26
N ALA A 35 9.01 -7.89 7.13
CA ALA A 35 9.65 -6.57 7.10
C ALA A 35 8.74 -5.48 7.67
N ILE A 36 7.45 -5.43 7.28
CA ILE A 36 6.45 -4.48 7.81
C ILE A 36 6.38 -4.59 9.35
N LYS A 37 6.31 -5.81 9.88
CA LYS A 37 6.26 -6.04 11.33
C LYS A 37 7.48 -5.50 12.06
N LYS A 38 8.68 -5.71 11.50
CA LYS A 38 9.93 -5.16 12.06
C LYS A 38 9.95 -3.64 12.00
N LEU A 39 9.60 -3.05 10.85
CA LEU A 39 9.58 -1.61 10.66
C LEU A 39 8.57 -0.91 11.57
N LYS A 40 7.42 -1.55 11.84
CA LYS A 40 6.43 -1.06 12.80
C LYS A 40 7.03 -0.92 14.20
N SER A 41 7.84 -1.89 14.65
CA SER A 41 8.52 -1.81 15.97
C SER A 41 9.54 -0.66 16.05
N MET A 42 10.05 -0.20 14.89
CA MET A 42 10.96 0.93 14.76
C MET A 42 10.22 2.26 14.51
N SER A 43 8.89 2.26 14.55
CA SER A 43 8.04 3.42 14.22
C SER A 43 8.27 3.99 12.80
N ILE A 44 8.70 3.15 11.86
CA ILE A 44 8.82 3.53 10.45
C ILE A 44 7.49 3.20 9.76
N PRO A 45 6.77 4.21 9.23
CA PRO A 45 5.48 3.98 8.59
C PRO A 45 5.67 3.27 7.25
N THR A 46 4.77 2.33 6.96
CA THR A 46 4.84 1.49 5.76
C THR A 46 3.52 1.45 5.00
N LEU A 47 3.65 1.22 3.70
CA LEU A 47 2.54 0.97 2.79
C LEU A 47 2.67 -0.44 2.20
N GLY A 48 1.71 -1.32 2.49
CA GLY A 48 1.62 -2.64 1.88
C GLY A 48 1.14 -2.54 0.44
N THR A 49 2.02 -2.75 -0.55
CA THR A 49 1.73 -2.56 -1.99
C THR A 49 1.56 -3.89 -2.72
N ALA A 50 1.13 -3.82 -3.99
CA ALA A 50 0.88 -4.98 -4.84
C ALA A 50 -0.13 -5.95 -4.18
N VAL A 51 -1.21 -5.38 -3.65
CA VAL A 51 -2.32 -6.11 -3.07
C VAL A 51 -3.33 -6.44 -4.17
N TYR A 52 -3.65 -7.72 -4.31
CA TYR A 52 -4.55 -8.27 -5.31
C TYR A 52 -5.79 -8.94 -4.69
N GLY A 53 -5.90 -8.97 -3.36
CA GLY A 53 -7.06 -9.50 -2.66
C GLY A 53 -7.24 -8.88 -1.27
N ALA A 54 -8.48 -8.84 -0.79
CA ALA A 54 -8.82 -8.19 0.48
C ALA A 54 -8.11 -8.83 1.68
N GLY A 55 -8.07 -10.17 1.76
CA GLY A 55 -7.33 -10.88 2.81
C GLY A 55 -5.83 -10.57 2.82
N GLN A 56 -5.20 -10.43 1.65
CA GLN A 56 -3.80 -10.03 1.55
C GLN A 56 -3.58 -8.62 2.13
N GLY A 57 -4.47 -7.67 1.80
CA GLY A 57 -4.42 -6.32 2.35
C GLY A 57 -4.63 -6.28 3.86
N LEU A 58 -5.56 -7.08 4.39
CA LEU A 58 -5.78 -7.22 5.83
C LEU A 58 -4.51 -7.73 6.54
N LEU A 59 -3.83 -8.73 5.99
CA LEU A 59 -2.58 -9.24 6.55
C LEU A 59 -1.48 -8.16 6.62
N ALA A 60 -1.38 -7.28 5.62
CA ALA A 60 -0.46 -6.15 5.67
C ALA A 60 -0.78 -5.19 6.81
N ALA A 61 -2.07 -4.85 6.97
CA ALA A 61 -2.53 -3.98 8.05
C ALA A 61 -2.28 -4.58 9.43
N LEU A 62 -2.56 -5.87 9.61
CA LEU A 62 -2.30 -6.61 10.85
C LEU A 62 -0.80 -6.76 11.15
N ALA A 63 0.04 -6.85 10.11
CA ALA A 63 1.49 -6.80 10.28
C ALA A 63 2.00 -5.42 10.74
N GLY A 64 1.19 -4.37 10.61
CA GLY A 64 1.50 -3.03 11.08
C GLY A 64 1.63 -1.97 9.99
N ALA A 65 1.23 -2.26 8.75
CA ALA A 65 1.18 -1.26 7.70
C ALA A 65 0.16 -0.17 8.05
N GLU A 66 0.53 1.09 7.85
CA GLU A 66 -0.35 2.24 8.04
C GLU A 66 -1.23 2.47 6.81
N TYR A 67 -0.73 2.07 5.64
CA TYR A 67 -1.41 2.19 4.37
C TYR A 67 -1.40 0.85 3.62
N VAL A 68 -2.45 0.60 2.84
CA VAL A 68 -2.56 -0.58 1.98
C VAL A 68 -2.95 -0.14 0.57
N ALA A 69 -2.20 -0.56 -0.44
CA ALA A 69 -2.39 -0.16 -1.84
C ALA A 69 -2.86 -1.33 -2.73
N PRO A 70 -4.18 -1.54 -2.85
CA PRO A 70 -4.77 -2.47 -3.80
C PRO A 70 -4.60 -2.00 -5.25
N TYR A 71 -4.27 -2.93 -6.16
CA TYR A 71 -4.04 -2.62 -7.58
C TYR A 71 -5.27 -2.95 -8.43
N VAL A 72 -6.19 -1.98 -8.54
CA VAL A 72 -7.53 -2.15 -9.15
C VAL A 72 -7.46 -2.70 -10.56
N ASN A 73 -6.84 -1.98 -11.51
CA ASN A 73 -6.82 -2.45 -12.90
C ASN A 73 -6.00 -3.74 -13.08
N ARG A 74 -5.03 -4.02 -12.19
CA ARG A 74 -4.26 -5.27 -12.34
C ARG A 74 -5.14 -6.47 -12.00
N LEU A 75 -6.03 -6.33 -11.02
CA LEU A 75 -7.02 -7.36 -10.71
C LEU A 75 -8.04 -7.49 -11.85
N ASP A 76 -8.56 -6.37 -12.39
CA ASP A 76 -9.49 -6.38 -13.54
C ASP A 76 -8.86 -7.09 -14.76
N ALA A 77 -7.58 -6.82 -15.03
CA ALA A 77 -6.85 -7.45 -16.13
C ALA A 77 -6.62 -8.96 -15.94
N GLN A 78 -6.82 -9.48 -14.73
CA GLN A 78 -6.77 -10.91 -14.40
C GLN A 78 -8.17 -11.54 -14.33
N GLY A 79 -9.22 -10.79 -14.68
CA GLY A 79 -10.60 -11.26 -14.71
C GLY A 79 -11.38 -11.10 -13.39
N GLY A 80 -10.84 -10.36 -12.42
CA GLY A 80 -11.54 -10.03 -11.18
C GLY A 80 -12.28 -8.68 -11.23
N ASP A 81 -12.89 -8.29 -10.11
CA ASP A 81 -13.44 -6.95 -9.88
C ASP A 81 -12.60 -6.20 -8.84
N GLY A 82 -11.74 -5.30 -9.34
CA GLY A 82 -10.85 -4.49 -8.52
C GLY A 82 -11.57 -3.47 -7.66
N VAL A 83 -12.74 -2.97 -8.07
CA VAL A 83 -13.49 -1.99 -7.28
C VAL A 83 -14.17 -2.71 -6.11
N GLU A 84 -14.80 -3.85 -6.36
CA GLU A 84 -15.42 -4.68 -5.32
C GLU A 84 -14.39 -5.16 -4.28
N MET A 85 -13.22 -5.63 -4.73
CA MET A 85 -12.14 -6.05 -3.83
C MET A 85 -11.68 -4.92 -2.90
N VAL A 86 -11.66 -3.68 -3.39
CA VAL A 86 -11.32 -2.51 -2.59
C VAL A 86 -12.38 -2.22 -1.52
N HIS A 87 -13.66 -2.36 -1.85
CA HIS A 87 -14.74 -2.22 -0.87
C HIS A 87 -14.69 -3.31 0.20
N GLU A 88 -14.46 -4.56 -0.20
CA GLU A 88 -14.28 -5.68 0.73
C GLU A 88 -13.10 -5.45 1.67
N LEU A 89 -11.95 -5.01 1.14
CA LEU A 89 -10.79 -4.66 1.94
C LEU A 89 -11.14 -3.57 2.96
N GLN A 90 -11.84 -2.51 2.55
CA GLN A 90 -12.21 -1.42 3.45
C GLN A 90 -13.12 -1.89 4.60
N GLN A 91 -14.04 -2.81 4.33
CA GLN A 91 -14.89 -3.43 5.36
C GLN A 91 -14.06 -4.29 6.32
N LEU A 92 -13.12 -5.10 5.81
CA LEU A 92 -12.24 -5.89 6.66
C LEU A 92 -11.35 -5.01 7.55
N LEU A 93 -10.81 -3.93 7.00
CA LEU A 93 -9.97 -3.01 7.78
C LEU A 93 -10.77 -2.28 8.85
N SER A 94 -11.99 -1.82 8.57
CA SER A 94 -12.80 -1.14 9.59
C SER A 94 -13.15 -2.04 10.77
N LEU A 95 -13.30 -3.36 10.54
CA LEU A 95 -13.62 -4.35 11.56
C LEU A 95 -12.38 -4.82 12.35
N HIS A 96 -11.23 -4.98 11.70
CA HIS A 96 -10.10 -5.70 12.28
C HIS A 96 -8.81 -4.88 12.41
N ALA A 97 -8.66 -3.80 11.64
CA ALA A 97 -7.45 -2.99 11.60
C ALA A 97 -7.76 -1.51 11.27
N PRO A 98 -8.59 -0.82 12.09
CA PRO A 98 -9.10 0.52 11.77
C PRO A 98 -8.02 1.61 11.75
N HIS A 99 -6.79 1.30 12.20
CA HIS A 99 -5.63 2.18 12.07
C HIS A 99 -5.11 2.28 10.63
N ALA A 100 -5.34 1.26 9.80
CA ALA A 100 -4.81 1.19 8.45
C ALA A 100 -5.78 1.85 7.45
N LYS A 101 -5.22 2.54 6.46
CA LYS A 101 -5.97 3.25 5.42
C LYS A 101 -5.75 2.62 4.05
N VAL A 102 -6.81 2.55 3.25
CA VAL A 102 -6.70 2.10 1.86
C VAL A 102 -6.29 3.28 0.97
N LEU A 103 -5.25 3.08 0.17
CA LEU A 103 -4.81 3.98 -0.90
C LEU A 103 -4.89 3.21 -2.23
N ALA A 104 -6.09 3.11 -2.78
CA ALA A 104 -6.32 2.37 -4.02
C ALA A 104 -5.50 2.96 -5.17
N ALA A 105 -4.88 2.08 -5.96
CA ALA A 105 -3.90 2.45 -6.97
C ALA A 105 -4.11 1.65 -8.26
N SER A 106 -3.27 1.96 -9.27
CA SER A 106 -3.29 1.28 -10.57
C SER A 106 -4.63 1.39 -11.30
N PHE A 107 -5.22 2.59 -11.36
CA PHE A 107 -6.37 2.87 -12.20
C PHE A 107 -5.97 3.03 -13.69
N LYS A 108 -6.81 2.59 -14.62
CA LYS A 108 -6.70 2.90 -16.06
C LYS A 108 -7.90 3.68 -16.61
N THR A 109 -9.04 3.66 -15.91
CA THR A 109 -10.24 4.39 -16.34
C THR A 109 -10.74 5.29 -15.22
N PRO A 110 -11.32 6.46 -15.55
CA PRO A 110 -11.99 7.31 -14.55
C PRO A 110 -13.10 6.57 -13.79
N ARG A 111 -13.74 5.60 -14.43
CA ARG A 111 -14.80 4.79 -13.79
C ARG A 111 -14.28 3.95 -12.63
N GLN A 112 -13.08 3.40 -12.73
CA GLN A 112 -12.47 2.66 -11.61
C GLN A 112 -12.17 3.61 -10.44
N ALA A 113 -11.64 4.81 -10.72
CA ALA A 113 -11.38 5.80 -9.67
C ALA A 113 -12.68 6.25 -8.99
N LEU A 114 -13.71 6.58 -9.78
CA LEU A 114 -15.04 6.94 -9.26
C LEU A 114 -15.68 5.81 -8.44
N GLY A 115 -15.61 4.57 -8.94
CA GLY A 115 -16.18 3.40 -8.25
C GLY A 115 -15.58 3.17 -6.86
N VAL A 116 -14.30 3.48 -6.68
CA VAL A 116 -13.65 3.47 -5.38
C VAL A 116 -14.07 4.67 -4.53
N SER A 117 -14.03 5.89 -5.09
CA SER A 117 -14.38 7.12 -4.34
C SER A 117 -15.82 7.13 -3.80
N VAL A 118 -16.77 6.56 -4.53
CA VAL A 118 -18.18 6.48 -4.10
C VAL A 118 -18.33 5.67 -2.80
N GLY A 119 -17.38 4.79 -2.47
CA GLY A 119 -17.32 4.09 -1.17
C GLY A 119 -16.73 4.90 -0.02
N GLY A 120 -16.45 6.20 -0.20
CA GLY A 120 -15.82 7.05 0.81
C GLY A 120 -14.30 6.89 0.90
N LEU A 121 -13.68 6.28 -0.11
CA LEU A 121 -12.26 5.97 -0.13
C LEU A 121 -11.43 7.10 -0.75
N SER A 122 -10.28 7.37 -0.14
CA SER A 122 -9.28 8.24 -0.75
C SER A 122 -8.66 7.53 -1.96
N VAL A 123 -8.83 8.13 -3.13
CA VAL A 123 -8.13 7.71 -4.34
C VAL A 123 -6.77 8.38 -4.39
N ASP A 124 -5.73 7.59 -4.58
CA ASP A 124 -4.38 8.13 -4.74
C ASP A 124 -3.85 7.73 -6.12
N HIS A 125 -3.48 8.73 -6.92
CA HIS A 125 -3.02 8.49 -8.29
C HIS A 125 -1.50 8.26 -8.27
N PHE A 126 -1.09 7.02 -8.00
CA PHE A 126 0.30 6.62 -8.06
C PHE A 126 0.64 5.88 -9.36
N THR A 127 1.21 6.61 -10.32
CA THR A 127 1.90 6.03 -11.48
C THR A 127 3.39 5.88 -11.16
N GLY A 128 3.79 4.71 -10.68
CA GLY A 128 5.20 4.34 -10.52
C GLY A 128 5.46 2.99 -11.18
N GLY A 129 6.58 2.88 -11.91
CA GLY A 129 6.97 1.67 -12.63
C GLY A 129 7.06 0.42 -11.75
N ARG A 130 6.92 -0.76 -12.35
CA ARG A 130 7.08 -2.06 -11.66
C ARG A 130 8.43 -2.08 -10.90
N GLY A 131 8.38 -2.27 -9.59
CA GLY A 131 9.55 -2.69 -8.80
C GLY A 131 10.48 -1.61 -8.26
N ARG A 132 10.13 -0.32 -8.33
CA ARG A 132 10.87 0.76 -7.64
C ARG A 132 10.17 1.17 -6.35
N THR A 133 10.95 1.47 -5.31
CA THR A 133 10.46 2.04 -4.05
C THR A 133 9.88 3.40 -4.38
N VAL A 134 8.56 3.48 -4.36
CA VAL A 134 7.83 4.73 -4.56
C VAL A 134 7.48 5.25 -3.16
N TYR A 135 7.57 6.54 -2.96
CA TYR A 135 7.46 7.13 -1.63
C TYR A 135 6.18 7.95 -1.52
N PHE A 136 5.58 7.94 -0.34
CA PHE A 136 4.40 8.71 -0.05
C PHE A 136 4.67 9.69 1.10
N TYR A 137 4.30 10.95 0.89
CA TYR A 137 4.27 12.00 1.92
C TYR A 137 2.80 12.31 2.21
N PRO A 138 2.26 11.92 3.38
CA PRO A 138 0.92 12.34 3.76
C PRO A 138 0.90 13.86 3.98
N GLY A 139 0.17 14.61 3.16
CA GLY A 139 -0.09 16.05 3.34
C GLY A 139 0.36 16.99 2.21
N GLY A 140 1.01 16.50 1.16
CA GLY A 140 1.30 17.29 -0.03
C GLY A 140 0.25 17.06 -1.13
N SER A 141 -0.29 18.12 -1.72
CA SER A 141 -1.17 18.06 -2.91
C SER A 141 -0.45 17.58 -4.19
N GLY A 142 0.69 16.90 -4.07
CA GLY A 142 1.55 16.49 -5.17
C GLY A 142 1.86 15.00 -5.07
N GLY A 143 1.60 14.28 -6.16
CA GLY A 143 1.88 12.86 -6.33
C GLY A 143 3.29 12.49 -5.86
N GLY A 144 3.42 11.28 -5.33
CA GLY A 144 4.66 10.87 -4.68
C GLY A 144 5.86 10.95 -5.62
N ARG A 145 6.97 11.43 -5.06
CA ARG A 145 8.22 11.61 -5.79
C ARG A 145 9.00 10.29 -5.76
N GLU A 146 9.56 9.92 -6.92
CA GLU A 146 10.66 8.97 -6.97
C GLU A 146 11.92 9.70 -6.49
N VAL A 147 12.62 9.14 -5.49
CA VAL A 147 13.99 9.52 -5.13
C VAL A 147 14.94 8.37 -5.41
#